data_AF-A0A9X1GEM5-F1
#
_entry.id   AF-A0A9X1GEM5-F1
#
_cell.length_a   1.000
_cell.length_b   1.000
_cell.length_c   1.000
_cell.angle_alpha   90.00
_cell.angle_beta   90.00
_cell.angle_gamma   90.00
#
_symmetry.space_group_name_H-M   'P 1'
#
loop_
_entity.id
_entity.type
_entity.pdbx_description
1 polymer ?
#
loop_
_entity_poly.entity_id
_entity_poly.type
_entity_poly.pdbx_seq_one_letter_code
_entity_poly.pdbx_strand_id
1 'polypeptide(L)'
;VVFPIPIQWLPNTWYLENYLVIWSRIPLVTFFKNTAFLSVVITLIQLFTSSFAAYGFSKLNFKGRDILFLAYIGTIAVPWQSYMIPQFIMMRKVGLTDTLWSLVLLQAFNAFGVFLLKQYY
;
A
#
# COMPACT_ATOMS: atom_id res chain seq x y z
N VAL A 1 -19.22 -16.43 -21.44
CA VAL A 1 -19.85 -16.76 -20.14
C VAL A 1 -19.04 -17.89 -19.53
N VAL A 2 -18.12 -17.59 -18.61
CA VAL A 2 -17.06 -18.52 -18.13
C VAL A 2 -17.45 -19.14 -16.79
N PHE A 3 -18.74 -19.46 -16.59
CA PHE A 3 -19.19 -20.21 -15.43
C PHE A 3 -20.25 -21.20 -15.89
N PRO A 4 -19.97 -22.52 -15.88
CA PRO A 4 -21.01 -23.51 -16.11
C PRO A 4 -22.04 -23.42 -14.96
N ILE A 5 -23.32 -23.53 -15.31
CA ILE A 5 -24.42 -23.74 -14.37
C ILE A 5 -24.66 -25.26 -14.38
N PRO A 6 -24.56 -25.99 -13.26
CA PRO A 6 -24.46 -25.55 -11.87
C PRO A 6 -23.03 -25.17 -11.43
N ILE A 7 -22.95 -24.35 -10.36
CA ILE A 7 -21.70 -23.93 -9.70
C ILE A 7 -20.91 -25.19 -9.31
N GLN A 8 -19.74 -25.37 -9.93
CA GLN A 8 -18.79 -26.42 -9.56
C GLN A 8 -17.90 -25.89 -8.43
N TRP A 9 -18.21 -26.28 -7.19
CA TRP A 9 -17.40 -25.93 -6.01
C TRP A 9 -16.01 -26.57 -6.03
N LEU A 10 -15.90 -27.72 -6.67
CA LEU A 10 -14.66 -28.48 -6.81
C LEU A 10 -14.37 -28.70 -8.30
N PRO A 11 -13.10 -28.59 -8.73
CA PRO A 11 -12.73 -28.88 -10.10
C PRO A 11 -12.97 -30.37 -10.40
N ASN A 12 -13.60 -30.67 -11.55
CA ASN A 12 -13.79 -32.06 -12.00
C ASN A 12 -12.46 -32.79 -12.24
N THR A 13 -11.40 -32.06 -12.57
CA THR A 13 -10.05 -32.60 -12.80
C THR A 13 -9.00 -31.71 -12.14
N TRP A 14 -8.11 -32.34 -11.36
CA TRP A 14 -7.01 -31.66 -10.69
C TRP A 14 -5.80 -31.59 -11.61
N TYR A 15 -5.56 -30.42 -12.21
CA TYR A 15 -4.37 -30.18 -13.04
C TYR A 15 -3.21 -29.67 -12.19
N LEU A 16 -2.59 -30.55 -11.41
CA LEU A 16 -1.39 -30.22 -10.61
C LEU A 16 -0.21 -29.75 -11.47
N GLU A 17 -0.15 -30.22 -12.71
CA GLU A 17 0.83 -29.80 -13.71
C GLU A 17 0.83 -28.30 -14.00
N ASN A 18 -0.33 -27.62 -13.90
CA ASN A 18 -0.41 -26.18 -14.11
C ASN A 18 0.44 -25.41 -13.10
N TYR A 19 0.53 -25.89 -11.85
CA TYR A 19 1.40 -25.26 -10.85
C TYR A 19 2.86 -25.32 -11.26
N LEU A 20 3.33 -26.43 -11.82
CA LEU A 20 4.71 -26.59 -12.30
C LEU A 20 4.98 -25.78 -13.58
N VAL A 21 4.02 -25.74 -14.50
CA VAL A 21 4.15 -25.02 -15.77
C VAL A 21 4.23 -23.51 -15.58
N ILE A 22 3.54 -22.94 -14.58
CA ILE A 22 3.54 -21.49 -14.33
C ILE A 22 4.95 -20.98 -13.95
N TRP A 23 5.72 -21.75 -13.17
CA TRP A 23 7.11 -21.39 -12.82
C TRP A 23 8.02 -21.24 -14.05
N SER A 24 7.70 -21.93 -15.14
CA SER A 24 8.47 -21.92 -16.39
C SER A 24 7.98 -20.85 -17.37
N ARG A 25 6.69 -20.50 -17.32
CA ARG A 25 6.06 -19.53 -18.23
C ARG A 25 6.17 -18.08 -17.77
N ILE A 26 6.25 -17.84 -16.46
CA ILE A 26 6.21 -16.50 -15.87
C ILE A 26 7.37 -16.39 -14.87
N PRO A 27 8.11 -15.27 -14.83
CA PRO A 27 9.14 -15.03 -13.82
C PRO A 27 8.51 -14.72 -12.44
N LEU A 28 7.81 -15.70 -11.86
CA LEU A 28 7.12 -15.59 -10.57
C LEU A 28 8.08 -15.16 -9.45
N VAL A 29 9.29 -15.71 -9.44
CA VAL A 29 10.32 -15.38 -8.44
C VAL A 29 10.65 -13.89 -8.46
N THR A 30 10.74 -13.28 -9.64
CA THR A 30 11.03 -11.84 -9.78
C THR A 30 9.89 -11.00 -9.25
N PHE A 31 8.63 -11.35 -9.57
CA PHE A 31 7.47 -10.66 -9.01
C PHE A 31 7.40 -10.79 -7.49
N PHE A 32 7.62 -11.99 -6.96
CA PHE A 32 7.59 -12.24 -5.53
C PHE A 32 8.68 -11.45 -4.80
N LYS A 33 9.91 -11.44 -5.36
CA LYS A 33 11.03 -10.66 -4.81
C LYS A 33 10.74 -9.16 -4.84
N ASN A 34 10.20 -8.63 -5.93
CA ASN A 34 9.86 -7.22 -6.06
C ASN A 34 8.77 -6.81 -5.06
N THR A 35 7.70 -7.60 -4.94
CA THR A 35 6.61 -7.33 -3.98
C THR A 35 7.08 -7.48 -2.54
N ALA A 36 7.89 -8.49 -2.22
CA ALA A 36 8.44 -8.68 -0.87
C ALA A 36 9.39 -7.54 -0.48
N PHE A 37 10.27 -7.12 -1.40
CA PHE A 37 11.13 -5.96 -1.17
C PHE A 37 10.30 -4.70 -0.95
N LEU A 38 9.31 -4.46 -1.81
CA LEU A 38 8.46 -3.29 -1.77
C LEU A 38 7.61 -3.25 -0.48
N SER A 39 7.03 -4.36 -0.06
CA SER A 39 6.23 -4.43 1.17
C SER A 39 7.10 -4.17 2.41
N VAL A 40 8.30 -4.76 2.50
CA VAL A 40 9.21 -4.54 3.63
C VAL A 40 9.68 -3.09 3.70
N VAL A 41 10.11 -2.52 2.57
CA VAL A 41 10.60 -1.14 2.53
C VAL A 41 9.50 -0.14 2.86
N ILE A 42 8.32 -0.28 2.26
CA ILE A 42 7.18 0.61 2.52
C ILE A 42 6.75 0.52 3.99
N THR A 43 6.61 -0.70 4.54
CA THR A 43 6.18 -0.86 5.93
C THR A 43 7.17 -0.27 6.92
N LEU A 44 8.48 -0.42 6.70
CA LEU A 44 9.50 0.23 7.53
C LEU A 44 9.40 1.74 7.46
N ILE A 45 9.35 2.32 6.26
CA ILE A 45 9.25 3.79 6.07
C ILE A 45 7.97 4.31 6.70
N GLN A 46 6.84 3.63 6.50
CA GLN A 46 5.58 3.99 7.11
C GLN A 46 5.68 3.95 8.63
N LEU A 47 6.24 2.88 9.23
CA LEU A 47 6.39 2.78 10.69
C LEU A 47 7.28 3.90 11.26
N PHE A 48 8.43 4.17 10.64
CA PHE A 48 9.31 5.25 11.07
C PHE A 48 8.60 6.60 11.00
N THR A 49 8.08 6.96 9.84
CA THR A 49 7.38 8.24 9.62
C THR A 49 6.17 8.37 10.54
N SER A 50 5.43 7.28 10.71
CA SER A 50 4.23 7.28 11.54
C SER A 50 4.55 7.45 13.01
N SER A 51 5.60 6.79 13.49
CA SER A 51 6.04 6.89 14.88
C SER A 51 6.52 8.29 15.21
N PHE A 52 7.30 8.93 14.32
CA PHE A 52 7.73 10.32 14.52
C PHE A 52 6.55 11.30 14.54
N ALA A 53 5.60 11.16 13.61
CA ALA A 53 4.41 12.01 13.58
C ALA A 53 3.51 11.79 14.81
N ALA A 54 3.24 10.53 15.18
CA ALA A 54 2.44 10.19 16.36
C ALA A 54 3.10 10.68 17.66
N TYR A 55 4.42 10.57 17.79
CA TYR A 55 5.17 11.15 18.91
C TYR A 55 5.04 12.67 18.96
N GLY A 56 5.11 13.34 17.80
CA GLY A 56 4.88 14.77 17.69
C GLY A 56 3.48 15.20 18.13
N PHE A 57 2.44 14.47 17.70
CA PHE A 57 1.06 14.80 18.06
C PHE A 57 0.65 14.34 19.47
N SER A 58 1.38 13.46 20.13
CA SER A 58 1.08 12.99 21.49
C SER A 58 1.91 13.71 22.56
N LYS A 59 3.22 13.87 22.34
CA LYS A 59 4.16 14.33 23.38
C LYS A 59 4.54 15.80 23.28
N LEU A 60 4.53 16.39 22.08
CA LEU A 60 4.82 17.83 21.91
C LEU A 60 3.54 18.65 22.14
N ASN A 61 3.64 19.67 22.99
CA ASN A 61 2.55 20.62 23.26
C ASN A 61 2.79 21.89 22.42
N PHE A 62 2.17 21.96 21.24
CA PHE A 62 2.22 23.13 20.36
C PHE A 62 0.82 23.66 20.07
N LYS A 63 0.71 24.97 19.83
CA LYS A 63 -0.57 25.65 19.60
C LYS A 63 -1.17 25.17 18.28
N GLY A 64 -2.36 24.57 18.31
CA GLY A 64 -3.06 24.05 17.12
C GLY A 64 -2.91 22.55 16.85
N ARG A 65 -2.27 21.80 17.74
CA ARG A 65 -2.08 20.33 17.65
C ARG A 65 -3.38 19.57 17.35
N ASP A 66 -4.45 19.87 18.07
CA ASP A 66 -5.70 19.12 17.95
C ASP A 66 -6.42 19.43 16.63
N ILE A 67 -6.33 20.67 16.15
CA ILE A 67 -6.85 21.08 14.83
C ILE A 67 -6.09 20.37 13.71
N LEU A 68 -4.75 20.36 13.78
CA LEU A 68 -3.93 19.67 12.79
C LEU A 68 -4.16 18.16 12.80
N PHE A 69 -4.34 17.56 13.97
CA PHE A 69 -4.67 16.14 14.07
C PHE A 69 -6.07 15.83 13.52
N LEU A 70 -7.06 16.69 13.76
CA LEU A 70 -8.40 16.54 13.19
C LEU A 70 -8.37 16.64 11.66
N ALA A 71 -7.66 17.63 11.11
CA ALA A 71 -7.44 17.76 9.67
C ALA A 71 -6.71 16.54 9.09
N TYR A 72 -5.73 16.00 9.83
CA TYR A 72 -4.99 14.81 9.45
C TYR A 72 -5.90 13.57 9.34
N ILE A 73 -6.76 13.31 10.33
CA ILE A 73 -7.74 12.22 10.24
C ILE A 73 -8.73 12.47 9.10
N GLY A 74 -9.11 13.72 8.87
CA GLY A 74 -9.98 14.10 7.76
C GLY A 74 -9.47 13.65 6.38
N THR A 75 -8.15 13.52 6.20
CA THR A 75 -7.57 13.00 4.94
C THR A 75 -7.93 11.54 4.66
N ILE A 76 -8.25 10.74 5.69
CA ILE A 76 -8.67 9.34 5.54
C ILE A 76 -10.04 9.25 4.85
N ALA A 77 -10.87 10.28 4.97
CA ALA A 77 -12.17 10.33 4.30
C ALA A 77 -12.05 10.49 2.77
N VAL A 78 -10.88 10.90 2.27
CA VAL A 78 -10.65 11.08 0.83
C VAL A 78 -10.43 9.70 0.19
N PRO A 79 -11.27 9.28 -0.78
CA PRO A 79 -11.13 7.99 -1.43
C PRO A 79 -9.86 7.95 -2.27
N TRP A 80 -9.14 6.84 -2.20
CA TRP A 80 -7.84 6.68 -2.87
C TRP A 80 -7.92 6.86 -4.40
N GLN A 81 -9.06 6.52 -4.99
CA GLN A 81 -9.32 6.66 -6.41
C GLN A 81 -9.30 8.13 -6.87
N SER A 82 -9.61 9.09 -5.98
CA SER A 82 -9.67 10.52 -6.31
C SER A 82 -8.30 11.12 -6.57
N TYR A 83 -7.29 10.74 -5.78
CA TYR A 83 -5.94 11.28 -5.89
C TYR A 83 -4.96 10.39 -6.66
N MET A 84 -5.36 9.16 -7.03
CA MET A 84 -4.53 8.22 -7.81
C MET A 84 -4.05 8.82 -9.13
N ILE A 85 -4.94 9.46 -9.90
CA ILE A 85 -4.59 10.05 -11.21
C ILE A 85 -3.59 11.22 -11.03
N PRO A 86 -3.85 12.22 -10.15
CA PRO A 86 -2.87 13.24 -9.84
C PRO A 86 -1.50 12.70 -9.41
N GLN A 87 -1.48 11.68 -8.53
CA GLN A 87 -0.25 11.04 -8.06
C GLN A 87 0.54 10.41 -9.20
N PHE A 88 -0.13 9.71 -10.12
CA PHE A 88 0.50 9.13 -11.30
C PHE A 88 1.13 10.22 -12.19
N ILE A 89 0.41 11.32 -12.44
CA ILE A 89 0.93 12.45 -13.22
C ILE A 89 2.16 13.06 -12.55
N MET A 90 2.17 13.17 -11.22
CA MET A 90 3.31 13.67 -10.45
C MET A 90 4.53 12.76 -10.63
N MET A 91 4.39 11.44 -10.47
CA MET A 91 5.49 10.49 -10.66
C MET A 91 6.00 10.48 -12.11
N ARG A 92 5.11 10.66 -13.08
CA ARG A 92 5.48 10.84 -14.50
C ARG A 92 6.31 12.09 -14.73
N LYS A 93 5.97 13.22 -14.11
CA LYS A 93 6.76 14.46 -14.20
C LYS A 93 8.15 14.30 -13.59
N VAL A 94 8.28 13.51 -12.53
CA VAL A 94 9.57 13.23 -11.87
C VAL A 94 10.41 12.20 -12.66
N GLY A 95 9.86 11.59 -13.71
CA GLY A 95 10.56 10.58 -14.52
C GLY A 95 10.70 9.22 -13.83
N LEU A 96 9.97 8.99 -12.73
CA LEU A 96 9.99 7.74 -11.95
C LEU A 96 8.94 6.72 -12.41
N THR A 97 8.27 6.98 -13.53
CA THR A 97 7.33 6.04 -14.14
C THR A 97 7.98 4.68 -14.41
N ASP A 98 7.25 3.59 -14.13
CA ASP A 98 7.70 2.19 -14.20
C ASP A 98 8.85 1.77 -13.26
N THR A 99 9.08 2.51 -12.17
CA THR A 99 10.06 2.11 -11.13
C THR A 99 9.38 1.65 -9.84
N LEU A 100 10.01 0.71 -9.12
CA LEU A 100 9.59 0.33 -7.76
C LEU A 100 9.61 1.55 -6.82
N TRP A 101 10.50 2.51 -7.06
CA TRP A 101 10.63 3.73 -6.26
C TRP A 101 9.40 4.65 -6.34
N SER A 102 8.72 4.72 -7.49
CA SER A 102 7.44 5.44 -7.60
C SER A 102 6.42 4.88 -6.60
N LEU A 103 6.31 3.55 -6.52
CA LEU A 103 5.39 2.89 -5.59
C LEU A 103 5.81 3.11 -4.13
N VAL A 104 7.10 3.06 -3.82
CA VAL A 104 7.59 3.33 -2.46
C VAL A 104 7.28 4.76 -2.05
N LEU A 105 7.52 5.76 -2.91
CA LEU A 105 7.27 7.16 -2.60
C LEU A 105 5.78 7.46 -2.42
N LEU A 106 4.93 6.91 -3.29
CA LEU A 106 3.48 7.11 -3.20
C LEU A 106 2.89 6.48 -1.94
N GLN A 107 3.44 5.35 -1.49
CA GLN A 107 2.98 4.63 -0.32
C GLN A 107 3.78 4.96 0.95
N ALA A 108 4.77 5.85 0.90
CA ALA A 108 5.62 6.15 2.06
C ALA A 108 4.85 6.75 3.25
N PHE A 109 3.72 7.42 2.97
CA PHE A 109 2.89 8.10 3.96
C PHE A 109 1.54 7.41 4.10
N ASN A 110 1.18 7.05 5.34
CA ASN A 110 -0.08 6.42 5.65
C ASN A 110 -0.75 7.09 6.85
N ALA A 111 -1.87 7.76 6.61
CA ALA A 111 -2.63 8.47 7.64
C ALA A 111 -3.18 7.56 8.75
N PHE A 112 -3.51 6.32 8.39
CA PHE A 112 -4.03 5.35 9.34
C PHE A 112 -2.96 4.88 10.34
N GLY A 113 -1.71 4.71 9.89
CA GLY A 113 -0.59 4.28 10.74
C GLY A 113 -0.28 5.27 11.86
N VAL A 114 -0.28 6.57 11.56
CA VAL A 114 -0.11 7.64 12.56
C VAL A 114 -1.26 7.67 13.55
N PHE A 115 -2.49 7.52 13.07
CA PHE A 115 -3.68 7.50 13.92
C PHE A 115 -3.60 6.36 14.94
N LEU A 116 -3.30 5.14 14.50
CA LEU A 116 -3.17 3.97 15.38
C LEU A 116 -2.07 4.15 16.42
N LEU A 117 -0.89 4.61 16.02
CA LEU A 117 0.21 4.82 16.95
C LEU A 117 -0.11 5.90 17.97
N LYS A 118 -0.73 7.01 17.56
CA LYS A 118 -1.13 8.07 18.50
C LYS A 118 -2.20 7.59 19.48
N GLN A 119 -3.07 6.65 19.11
CA GLN A 119 -4.04 6.09 20.04
C GLN A 119 -3.39 5.23 21.14
N TYR A 120 -2.23 4.65 20.85
CA TYR A 120 -1.46 3.86 21.82
C TYR A 120 -0.52 4.70 22.71
N TYR A 121 -0.08 5.87 22.25
CA TYR A 121 0.79 6.79 23.00
C TYR A 121 0.00 7.68 23.97
#